data_AF-A0A349Q7R5-F1
#
_entry.id   AF-A0A349Q7R5-F1
#
_cell.length_a   1.000
_cell.length_b   1.000
_cell.length_c   1.000
_cell.angle_alpha   90.00
_cell.angle_beta   90.00
_cell.angle_gamma   90.00
#
_symmetry.space_group_name_H-M   'P 1'
#
loop_
_entity.id
_entity.type
_entity.pdbx_description
1 polymer ?
#
loop_
_entity_poly.entity_id
_entity_poly.type
_entity_poly.pdbx_seq_one_letter_code
_entity_poly.pdbx_strand_id
1 'polypeptide(L)'
;MSYKFLYQNARIKSRESKLLTTQAVQRLLDAADAREASKALAELGFGTDGENFDVVFKRAEEENIALLKEMNEGGALDAFIVESDYVNLKILLKAYVSGAKAESFAPNGLFEVETLKEAIESGEISLLAKQMQDVILKTQEDLASGQVKAHALDVAVDKAQFANQLELCK
;
A
#
# COMPACT_ATOMS: atom_id res chain seq x y z
N MET A 1 -4.92 -12.70 29.27
CA MET A 1 -4.58 -12.62 27.84
C MET A 1 -5.89 -12.54 27.07
N SER A 2 -6.16 -11.43 26.39
CA SER A 2 -7.45 -11.21 25.72
C SER A 2 -7.58 -12.17 24.53
N TYR A 3 -8.67 -12.95 24.48
CA TYR A 3 -8.98 -13.86 23.37
C TYR A 3 -9.41 -13.13 22.08
N LYS A 4 -9.51 -11.79 22.13
CA LYS A 4 -10.03 -10.94 21.05
C LYS A 4 -9.38 -11.23 19.69
N PHE A 5 -8.07 -11.47 19.65
CA PHE A 5 -7.34 -11.69 18.39
C PHE A 5 -6.86 -13.13 18.19
N LEU A 6 -7.40 -14.11 18.93
CA LEU A 6 -6.90 -15.49 18.85
C LEU A 6 -7.07 -16.08 17.44
N TYR A 7 -8.24 -15.88 16.82
CA TYR A 7 -8.54 -16.36 15.48
C TYR A 7 -7.63 -15.70 14.43
N GLN A 8 -7.53 -14.37 14.46
CA GLN A 8 -6.73 -13.57 13.54
C GLN A 8 -5.24 -13.97 13.63
N ASN A 9 -4.70 -14.05 14.85
CA ASN A 9 -3.31 -14.47 15.07
C ASN A 9 -3.06 -15.89 14.56
N ALA A 10 -3.95 -16.84 14.83
CA ALA A 10 -3.80 -18.22 14.32
C ALA A 10 -3.85 -18.27 12.78
N ARG A 11 -4.72 -17.46 12.16
CA ARG A 11 -4.85 -17.39 10.70
C ARG A 11 -3.60 -16.81 10.04
N ILE A 12 -3.06 -15.71 10.58
CA ILE A 12 -1.79 -15.13 10.12
C ILE A 12 -0.64 -16.11 10.31
N LYS A 13 -0.54 -16.73 11.50
CA LYS A 13 0.52 -17.71 11.81
C LYS A 13 0.54 -18.88 10.84
N SER A 14 -0.63 -19.37 10.43
CA SER A 14 -0.72 -20.44 9.43
C SER A 14 -0.15 -20.02 8.07
N ARG A 15 -0.29 -18.75 7.68
CA ARG A 15 0.23 -18.22 6.41
C ARG A 15 1.73 -17.94 6.43
N GLU A 16 2.34 -17.68 7.58
CA GLU A 16 3.78 -17.47 7.69
C GLU A 16 4.60 -18.63 7.09
N SER A 17 4.08 -19.86 7.17
CA SER A 17 4.70 -21.05 6.56
C SER A 17 4.85 -20.99 5.03
N LYS A 18 4.10 -20.10 4.37
CA LYS A 18 4.12 -19.90 2.91
C LYS A 18 5.03 -18.76 2.48
N LEU A 19 5.64 -18.03 3.42
CA LEU A 19 6.55 -16.93 3.08
C LEU A 19 7.82 -17.47 2.41
N LEU A 20 8.33 -16.71 1.44
CA LEU A 20 9.62 -17.02 0.81
C LEU A 20 10.72 -16.92 1.87
N THR A 21 11.33 -18.06 2.17
CA THR A 21 12.48 -18.11 3.06
C THR A 21 13.74 -17.61 2.36
N THR A 22 14.77 -17.25 3.13
CA THR A 22 16.08 -16.89 2.57
C THR A 22 16.64 -17.98 1.67
N GLN A 23 16.45 -19.26 2.04
CA GLN A 23 16.87 -20.40 1.23
C GLN A 23 16.08 -20.51 -0.08
N ALA A 24 14.76 -20.25 -0.04
CA ALA A 24 13.92 -20.24 -1.23
C ALA A 24 14.35 -19.13 -2.20
N VAL A 25 14.65 -17.93 -1.69
CA VAL A 25 15.19 -16.82 -2.49
C VAL A 25 16.53 -17.20 -3.12
N GLN A 26 17.45 -17.82 -2.36
CA GLN A 26 18.73 -18.26 -2.91
C GLN A 26 18.55 -19.28 -4.05
N ARG A 27 17.61 -20.23 -3.89
CA ARG A 27 17.27 -21.20 -4.94
C ARG A 27 16.79 -20.53 -6.23
N LEU A 28 16.03 -19.44 -6.13
CA LEU A 28 15.58 -18.67 -7.29
C LEU A 28 16.74 -17.93 -7.97
N LEU A 29 17.70 -17.43 -7.19
CA LEU A 29 18.90 -16.75 -7.69
C LEU A 29 19.89 -17.71 -8.37
N ASP A 30 19.95 -18.96 -7.90
CA ASP A 30 20.84 -20.00 -8.45
C ASP A 30 20.28 -20.68 -9.72
N ALA A 31 19.06 -20.35 -10.14
CA ALA A 31 18.45 -20.90 -11.35
C ALA A 31 19.20 -20.49 -12.61
N ALA A 32 19.33 -21.39 -13.59
CA ALA A 32 20.12 -21.11 -14.79
C ALA A 32 19.45 -20.07 -15.71
N ASP A 33 18.12 -20.00 -15.68
CA ASP A 33 17.32 -19.06 -16.46
C ASP A 33 15.97 -18.74 -15.79
N ALA A 34 15.22 -17.81 -16.41
CA ALA A 34 13.91 -17.37 -15.92
C ALA A 34 12.87 -18.50 -15.88
N ARG A 35 12.99 -19.52 -16.73
CA ARG A 35 12.06 -20.64 -16.77
C ARG A 35 12.29 -21.59 -15.60
N GLU A 36 13.56 -21.91 -15.31
CA GLU A 36 13.91 -22.69 -14.12
C GLU A 36 13.52 -21.95 -12.83
N ALA A 37 13.72 -20.63 -12.77
CA ALA A 37 13.27 -19.81 -11.66
C ALA A 37 11.74 -19.83 -11.50
N SER A 38 10.99 -19.73 -12.60
CA SER A 38 9.52 -19.77 -12.60
C SER A 38 9.00 -21.13 -12.10
N LYS A 39 9.62 -22.22 -12.55
CA LYS A 39 9.31 -23.57 -12.07
C LYS A 39 9.61 -23.72 -10.57
N ALA A 40 10.77 -23.25 -10.12
CA ALA A 40 11.13 -23.28 -8.70
C ALA A 40 10.15 -22.44 -7.86
N LEU A 41 9.69 -21.30 -8.36
CA LEU A 41 8.70 -20.44 -7.71
C LEU A 41 7.33 -21.16 -7.60
N ALA A 42 6.89 -21.82 -8.67
CA ALA A 42 5.66 -22.62 -8.66
C ALA A 42 5.73 -23.79 -7.66
N GLU A 43 6.89 -24.46 -7.56
CA GLU A 43 7.14 -25.51 -6.56
C GLU A 43 7.10 -25.00 -5.11
N LEU A 44 7.45 -23.72 -4.90
CA LEU A 44 7.32 -23.04 -3.61
C LEU A 44 5.87 -22.61 -3.31
N GLY A 45 4.92 -22.89 -4.20
CA GLY A 45 3.50 -22.57 -4.05
C GLY A 45 3.12 -21.17 -4.54
N PHE A 46 4.00 -20.51 -5.30
CA PHE A 46 3.76 -19.19 -5.88
C PHE A 46 3.48 -19.30 -7.38
N GLY A 47 2.24 -19.05 -7.77
CA GLY A 47 1.83 -19.07 -9.18
C GLY A 47 1.93 -20.43 -9.85
N THR A 48 1.98 -20.40 -11.18
CA THR A 48 2.12 -21.61 -12.03
C THR A 48 3.37 -21.55 -12.90
N ASP A 49 3.88 -22.72 -13.31
CA ASP A 49 5.07 -22.81 -14.18
C ASP A 49 4.88 -22.01 -15.48
N GLY A 50 5.81 -21.10 -15.76
CA GLY A 50 5.78 -20.20 -16.92
C GLY A 50 4.92 -18.96 -16.76
N GLU A 51 4.30 -18.74 -15.60
CA GLU A 51 3.56 -17.51 -15.30
C GLU A 51 4.53 -16.32 -15.16
N ASN A 52 4.08 -15.12 -15.57
CA ASN A 52 4.86 -13.90 -15.44
C ASN A 52 5.06 -13.53 -13.96
N PHE A 53 6.31 -13.28 -13.55
CA PHE A 53 6.67 -12.98 -12.17
C PHE A 53 5.93 -11.77 -11.59
N ASP A 54 5.81 -10.67 -12.34
CA ASP A 54 5.12 -9.46 -11.87
C ASP A 54 3.65 -9.76 -11.58
N VAL A 55 3.01 -10.59 -12.41
CA VAL A 55 1.62 -11.03 -12.20
C VAL A 55 1.51 -11.90 -10.94
N VAL A 56 2.44 -12.84 -10.74
CA VAL A 56 2.46 -13.72 -9.56
C VAL A 56 2.63 -12.90 -8.28
N PHE A 57 3.61 -11.99 -8.23
CA PHE A 57 3.88 -11.19 -7.06
C PHE A 57 2.78 -10.18 -6.78
N LYS A 58 2.25 -9.52 -7.81
CA LYS A 58 1.12 -8.60 -7.65
C LYS A 58 -0.11 -9.32 -7.07
N ARG A 59 -0.45 -10.50 -7.59
CA ARG A 59 -1.55 -11.31 -7.04
C ARG A 59 -1.31 -11.70 -5.58
N ALA A 60 -0.10 -12.14 -5.25
CA ALA A 60 0.25 -12.50 -3.87
C ALA A 60 0.18 -11.30 -2.92
N GLU A 61 0.60 -10.12 -3.36
CA GLU A 61 0.48 -8.86 -2.62
C GLU A 61 -0.99 -8.48 -2.40
N GLU A 62 -1.82 -8.52 -3.45
CA GLU A 62 -3.26 -8.26 -3.36
C GLU A 62 -3.96 -9.22 -2.38
N GLU A 63 -3.65 -10.52 -2.43
CA GLU A 63 -4.18 -11.53 -1.49
C GLU A 63 -3.76 -11.28 -0.04
N ASN A 64 -2.51 -10.84 0.18
CA ASN A 64 -2.01 -10.53 1.52
C ASN A 64 -2.66 -9.28 2.10
N ILE A 65 -2.83 -8.22 1.29
CA ILE A 65 -3.53 -7.01 1.76
C ILE A 65 -5.01 -7.30 2.02
N ALA A 66 -5.67 -8.09 1.15
CA ALA A 66 -7.05 -8.52 1.37
C ALA A 66 -7.19 -9.29 2.69
N LEU A 67 -6.24 -10.16 3.01
CA LEU A 67 -6.20 -10.86 4.30
C LEU A 67 -6.01 -9.88 5.47
N LEU A 68 -5.12 -8.89 5.37
CA LEU A 68 -4.94 -7.89 6.43
C LEU A 68 -6.25 -7.15 6.71
N LYS A 69 -6.98 -6.75 5.66
CA LYS A 69 -8.33 -6.17 5.81
C LYS A 69 -9.33 -7.13 6.44
N GLU A 70 -9.36 -8.39 6.00
CA GLU A 70 -10.25 -9.42 6.58
C GLU A 70 -9.98 -9.61 8.08
N MET A 71 -8.71 -9.55 8.49
CA MET A 71 -8.29 -9.70 9.88
C MET A 71 -8.36 -8.39 10.68
N ASN A 72 -8.73 -7.27 10.06
CA ASN A 72 -8.75 -5.95 10.69
C ASN A 72 -9.99 -5.77 11.58
N GLU A 73 -9.93 -6.31 12.79
CA GLU A 73 -11.02 -6.17 13.75
C GLU A 73 -10.90 -4.84 14.52
N GLY A 74 -11.89 -3.96 14.30
CA GLY A 74 -12.02 -2.69 15.04
C GLY A 74 -10.89 -1.70 14.76
N GLY A 75 -10.32 -1.73 13.55
CA GLY A 75 -9.27 -0.81 13.11
C GLY A 75 -7.86 -1.13 13.63
N ALA A 76 -7.67 -2.30 14.26
CA ALA A 76 -6.38 -2.69 14.85
C ALA A 76 -5.21 -2.77 13.84
N LEU A 77 -5.51 -2.85 12.55
CA LEU A 77 -4.53 -2.90 11.45
C LEU A 77 -4.59 -1.66 10.55
N ASP A 78 -5.36 -0.63 10.88
CA ASP A 78 -5.52 0.59 10.07
C ASP A 78 -4.17 1.27 9.84
N ALA A 79 -3.28 1.26 10.83
CA ALA A 79 -1.93 1.81 10.70
C ALA A 79 -1.09 1.15 9.59
N PHE A 80 -1.37 -0.11 9.23
CA PHE A 80 -0.71 -0.79 8.12
C PHE A 80 -1.44 -0.55 6.79
N ILE A 81 -2.77 -0.55 6.81
CA ILE A 81 -3.60 -0.42 5.61
C ILE A 81 -3.53 1.01 5.05
N VAL A 82 -3.43 2.02 5.91
CA VAL A 82 -3.40 3.43 5.51
C VAL A 82 -2.19 3.80 4.64
N GLU A 83 -1.14 2.99 4.64
CA GLU A 83 0.03 3.20 3.77
C GLU A 83 -0.38 3.24 2.29
N SER A 84 -1.28 2.35 1.85
CA SER A 84 -1.82 2.36 0.49
C SER A 84 -2.53 3.69 0.17
N ASP A 85 -3.28 4.26 1.13
CA ASP A 85 -3.95 5.55 0.93
C ASP A 85 -2.94 6.68 0.73
N TYR A 86 -1.82 6.69 1.47
CA TYR A 86 -0.78 7.71 1.31
C TYR A 86 0.03 7.55 0.02
N VAL A 87 0.26 6.31 -0.42
CA VAL A 87 0.83 6.05 -1.76
C VAL A 87 -0.10 6.60 -2.84
N ASN A 88 -1.40 6.33 -2.74
CA ASN A 88 -2.40 6.84 -3.68
C ASN A 88 -2.52 8.36 -3.64
N LEU A 89 -2.54 8.94 -2.44
CA LEU A 89 -2.56 10.38 -2.23
C LEU A 89 -1.35 11.05 -2.89
N LYS A 90 -0.15 10.48 -2.73
CA LYS A 90 1.09 10.97 -3.37
C LYS A 90 0.98 10.94 -4.89
N ILE A 91 0.48 9.83 -5.46
CA ILE A 91 0.27 9.67 -6.90
C ILE A 91 -0.71 10.74 -7.41
N LEU A 92 -1.85 10.89 -6.73
CA LEU A 92 -2.90 11.84 -7.10
C LEU A 92 -2.43 13.30 -6.98
N LEU A 93 -1.75 13.67 -5.91
CA LEU A 93 -1.22 15.04 -5.73
C LEU A 93 -0.17 15.38 -6.78
N LYS A 94 0.70 14.44 -7.15
CA LYS A 94 1.66 14.63 -8.25
C LYS A 94 0.95 14.83 -9.59
N ALA A 95 -0.07 14.04 -9.87
CA ALA A 95 -0.89 14.19 -11.07
C ALA A 95 -1.60 15.55 -11.10
N TYR A 96 -2.19 15.95 -9.97
CA TYR A 96 -2.85 17.24 -9.79
C TYR A 96 -1.91 18.43 -10.04
N VAL A 97 -0.71 18.41 -9.46
CA VAL A 97 0.31 19.46 -9.63
C VAL A 97 0.84 19.53 -11.07
N SER A 98 1.07 18.37 -11.70
CA SER A 98 1.66 18.31 -13.05
C SER A 98 0.64 18.44 -14.18
N GLY A 99 -0.67 18.37 -13.88
CA GLY A 99 -1.73 18.27 -14.88
C GLY A 99 -1.76 16.93 -15.63
N ALA A 100 -1.02 15.93 -15.17
CA ALA A 100 -0.98 14.59 -15.75
C ALA A 100 -2.16 13.73 -15.26
N LYS A 101 -2.37 12.59 -15.91
CA LYS A 101 -3.28 11.54 -15.42
C LYS A 101 -2.49 10.42 -14.77
N ALA A 102 -2.95 9.96 -13.61
CA ALA A 102 -2.46 8.75 -12.97
C ALA A 102 -3.34 7.57 -13.37
N GLU A 103 -2.73 6.42 -13.66
CA GLU A 103 -3.43 5.21 -14.14
C GLU A 103 -3.19 3.98 -13.26
N SER A 104 -2.26 4.06 -12.30
CA SER A 104 -1.91 2.95 -11.42
C SER A 104 -1.92 3.41 -9.98
N PHE A 105 -2.57 2.62 -9.12
CA PHE A 105 -2.81 2.91 -7.72
C PHE A 105 -2.52 1.68 -6.89
N ALA A 106 -2.05 1.90 -5.66
CA ALA A 106 -1.92 0.86 -4.66
C ALA A 106 -3.33 0.33 -4.32
N PRO A 107 -3.53 -0.99 -4.31
CA PRO A 107 -4.82 -1.56 -3.98
C PRO A 107 -5.10 -1.44 -2.48
N ASN A 108 -6.38 -1.58 -2.14
CA ASN A 108 -6.82 -1.89 -0.79
C ASN A 108 -6.38 -0.89 0.30
N GLY A 109 -6.53 0.43 0.07
CA GLY A 109 -6.47 1.44 1.12
C GLY A 109 -7.72 1.46 2.03
N LEU A 110 -7.74 2.30 3.07
CA LEU A 110 -8.94 2.56 3.87
C LEU A 110 -9.98 3.37 3.07
N PHE A 111 -9.52 4.14 2.09
CA PHE A 111 -10.36 4.92 1.18
C PHE A 111 -10.27 4.37 -0.24
N GLU A 112 -11.37 4.51 -0.98
CA GLU A 112 -11.35 4.31 -2.43
C GLU A 112 -10.56 5.45 -3.09
N VAL A 113 -9.86 5.14 -4.19
CA VAL A 113 -9.01 6.11 -4.90
C VAL A 113 -9.84 7.29 -5.40
N GLU A 114 -11.07 7.02 -5.86
CA GLU A 114 -12.02 8.02 -6.30
C GLU A 114 -12.37 9.02 -5.19
N THR A 115 -12.54 8.55 -3.96
CA THR A 115 -12.80 9.43 -2.80
C THR A 115 -11.62 10.36 -2.54
N LEU A 116 -10.38 9.85 -2.59
CA LEU A 116 -9.18 10.67 -2.44
C LEU A 116 -9.06 11.70 -3.58
N LYS A 117 -9.36 11.28 -4.80
CA LYS A 117 -9.33 12.15 -5.98
C LYS A 117 -10.36 13.28 -5.89
N GLU A 118 -11.61 12.94 -5.57
CA GLU A 118 -12.68 13.91 -5.37
C GLU A 118 -12.33 14.90 -4.25
N ALA A 119 -11.73 14.44 -3.15
CA ALA A 119 -11.30 15.31 -2.06
C ALA A 119 -10.23 16.34 -2.50
N ILE A 120 -9.29 15.94 -3.36
CA ILE A 120 -8.27 16.85 -3.91
C ILE A 120 -8.87 17.86 -4.90
N GLU A 121 -9.81 17.42 -5.76
CA GLU A 121 -10.39 18.24 -6.82
C GLU A 121 -11.46 19.22 -6.30
N SER A 122 -12.34 18.76 -5.40
CA SER A 122 -13.44 19.55 -4.83
C SER A 122 -13.02 20.40 -3.62
N GLY A 123 -11.95 20.00 -2.92
CA GLY A 123 -11.57 20.55 -1.63
C GLY A 123 -12.42 20.04 -0.45
N GLU A 124 -13.38 19.13 -0.69
CA GLU A 124 -14.16 18.48 0.37
C GLU A 124 -13.34 17.37 1.05
N ILE A 125 -12.48 17.79 1.98
CA ILE A 125 -11.51 16.92 2.65
C ILE A 125 -11.93 16.48 4.07
N SER A 126 -13.14 16.86 4.51
CA SER A 126 -13.60 16.69 5.90
C SER A 126 -13.66 15.23 6.37
N LEU A 127 -13.80 14.28 5.44
CA LEU A 127 -13.85 12.85 5.71
C LEU A 127 -12.46 12.21 5.87
N LEU A 128 -11.39 12.90 5.48
CA LEU A 128 -10.03 12.38 5.54
C LEU A 128 -9.40 12.61 6.91
N ALA A 129 -8.36 11.84 7.22
CA ALA A 129 -7.54 12.10 8.41
C ALA A 129 -6.91 13.50 8.34
N LYS A 130 -6.77 14.17 9.49
CA LYS A 130 -6.24 15.54 9.57
C LYS A 130 -4.91 15.71 8.83
N GLN A 131 -4.04 14.72 8.92
CA GLN A 131 -2.72 14.71 8.28
C GLN A 131 -2.84 14.71 6.75
N MET A 132 -3.82 14.00 6.18
CA MET A 132 -4.10 14.06 4.75
C MET A 132 -4.66 15.43 4.36
N GLN A 133 -5.58 15.97 5.16
CA GLN A 133 -6.17 17.31 4.94
C GLN A 133 -5.07 18.38 4.89
N ASP A 134 -4.19 18.40 5.88
CA ASP A 134 -3.10 19.37 6.00
C ASP A 134 -2.18 19.34 4.76
N VAL A 135 -1.85 18.14 4.25
CA VAL A 135 -1.01 17.99 3.06
C VAL A 135 -1.73 18.43 1.79
N ILE A 136 -3.01 18.10 1.62
CA ILE A 136 -3.80 18.52 0.46
C ILE A 136 -3.87 20.06 0.41
N LEU A 137 -4.26 20.69 1.52
CA LEU A 137 -4.37 22.15 1.63
C LEU A 137 -3.02 22.83 1.36
N LYS A 138 -1.94 22.31 1.94
CA LYS A 138 -0.60 22.86 1.71
C LYS A 138 -0.19 22.75 0.25
N THR A 139 -0.49 21.63 -0.39
CA THR A 139 -0.18 21.42 -1.81
C THR A 139 -0.95 22.38 -2.71
N GLN A 140 -2.23 22.63 -2.42
CA GLN A 140 -3.05 23.59 -3.14
C GLN A 140 -2.53 25.04 -2.96
N GLU A 141 -2.11 25.41 -1.75
CA GLU A 141 -1.48 26.71 -1.46
C GLU A 141 -0.14 26.88 -2.22
N ASP A 142 0.71 25.86 -2.19
CA ASP A 142 2.00 25.88 -2.88
C ASP A 142 1.83 25.95 -4.41
N LEU A 143 0.78 25.31 -4.93
CA LEU A 143 0.40 25.39 -6.34
C LEU A 143 -0.09 26.79 -6.71
N ALA A 144 -0.98 27.37 -5.91
CA ALA A 144 -1.51 28.72 -6.14
C ALA A 144 -0.41 29.80 -6.06
N SER A 145 0.61 29.60 -5.24
CA SER A 145 1.76 30.50 -5.11
C SER A 145 2.88 30.24 -6.13
N GLY A 146 2.76 29.20 -6.97
CA GLY A 146 3.76 28.82 -7.97
C GLY A 146 5.06 28.26 -7.37
N GLN A 147 5.04 27.79 -6.13
CA GLN A 147 6.22 27.33 -5.37
C GLN A 147 6.29 25.80 -5.22
N VAL A 148 5.71 25.04 -6.15
CA VAL A 148 5.68 23.58 -6.00
C VAL A 148 7.04 22.95 -6.25
N LYS A 149 7.56 22.29 -5.22
CA LYS A 149 8.76 21.45 -5.32
C LYS A 149 8.35 19.99 -5.19
N ALA A 150 8.45 19.22 -6.27
CA ALA A 150 8.04 17.81 -6.30
C ALA A 150 8.65 16.96 -5.17
N HIS A 151 9.93 17.18 -4.85
CA HIS A 151 10.58 16.48 -3.73
C HIS A 151 10.04 16.90 -2.35
N ALA A 152 9.66 18.16 -2.18
CA ALA A 152 9.10 18.63 -0.92
C ALA A 152 7.69 18.05 -0.69
N LEU A 153 6.90 17.88 -1.77
CA LEU A 153 5.61 17.21 -1.72
C LEU A 153 5.75 15.76 -1.23
N ASP A 154 6.69 15.00 -1.79
CA ASP A 154 6.95 13.62 -1.37
C ASP A 154 7.23 13.52 0.12
N VAL A 155 8.15 14.36 0.61
CA VAL A 155 8.54 14.40 2.03
C VAL A 155 7.37 14.84 2.93
N ALA A 156 6.53 15.77 2.46
CA ALA A 156 5.36 16.21 3.21
C ALA A 156 4.33 15.09 3.37
N VAL A 157 4.04 14.36 2.29
CA VAL A 157 3.13 13.19 2.32
C VAL A 157 3.69 12.10 3.22
N ASP A 158 4.99 11.78 3.13
CA ASP A 158 5.61 10.74 3.97
C ASP A 158 5.57 11.09 5.46
N LYS A 159 5.83 12.36 5.81
CA LYS A 159 5.70 12.82 7.20
C LYS A 159 4.27 12.71 7.71
N ALA A 160 3.29 13.07 6.88
CA ALA A 160 1.88 12.96 7.21
C ALA A 160 1.45 11.50 7.40
N GLN A 161 1.95 10.60 6.54
CA GLN A 161 1.74 9.15 6.67
C GLN A 161 2.18 8.65 8.04
N PHE A 162 3.45 8.85 8.39
CA PHE A 162 3.97 8.37 9.68
C PHE A 162 3.26 9.00 10.88
N ALA A 163 2.87 10.27 10.79
CA ALA A 163 2.10 10.93 11.85
C ALA A 163 0.70 10.32 12.03
N ASN A 164 0.01 10.01 10.93
CA ASN A 164 -1.30 9.35 10.99
C ASN A 164 -1.19 7.91 11.49
N GLN A 165 -0.21 7.14 11.00
CA GLN A 165 0.06 5.79 11.49
C GLN A 165 0.30 5.76 13.00
N LEU A 166 1.02 6.76 13.54
CA LEU A 166 1.26 6.87 14.97
C LEU A 166 -0.04 7.17 15.75
N GLU A 167 -0.97 7.95 15.18
CA GLU A 167 -2.27 8.20 15.81
C GLU A 167 -3.18 6.97 15.80
N LEU A 168 -3.16 6.19 14.70
CA LEU A 168 -3.91 4.95 14.57
C LEU A 168 -3.40 3.84 15.51
N CYS A 169 -2.14 3.93 15.97
CA CYS A 169 -1.57 2.97 16.92
C CYS A 169 -1.90 3.25 18.40
N LYS A 170 -2.58 4.35 18.73
CA LYS A 170 -2.89 4.75 20.12
C LYS A 170 -4.17 4.09 20.63
#